data_AF-A0A067M5C2-F1
#
_entry.id   AF-A0A067M5C2-F1
#
_cell.length_a   1.000
_cell.length_b   1.000
_cell.length_c   1.000
_cell.angle_alpha   90.00
_cell.angle_beta   90.00
_cell.angle_gamma   90.00
#
_symmetry.space_group_name_H-M   'P 1'
#
loop_
_entity.id
_entity.type
_entity.pdbx_description
1 polymer ?
#
loop_
_entity_poly.entity_id
_entity_poly.type
_entity_poly.pdbx_seq_one_letter_code
_entity_poly.pdbx_strand_id
1 'polypeptide(L)'
;TLRRHCEAHHRSEYLKWCKKHDFAHQLPAMKKLEALANESREVQQPITDFAVKTEKPISYSDEAFRAAAIEWLTSTDQPLDAFDNPRFKTMIDIASRAKGEVEL
;
A
#
# COMPACT_ATOMS: atom_id res chain seq x y z
N THR A 1 -41.40 -10.24 20.07
CA THR A 1 -42.21 -11.47 19.95
C THR A 1 -42.72 -11.67 18.52
N LEU A 2 -43.39 -10.69 17.91
CA LEU A 2 -43.95 -10.81 16.54
C LEU A 2 -42.91 -11.15 15.44
N ARG A 3 -41.75 -10.45 15.43
CA ARG A 3 -40.70 -10.69 14.41
C ARG A 3 -40.08 -12.09 14.48
N ARG A 4 -39.93 -12.66 15.68
CA ARG A 4 -39.40 -14.03 15.87
C ARG A 4 -40.43 -15.08 15.43
N HIS A 5 -41.72 -14.82 15.64
CA HIS A 5 -42.78 -15.69 15.15
C HIS A 5 -42.86 -15.67 13.62
N CYS A 6 -42.82 -14.48 13.00
CA CYS A 6 -42.74 -14.36 11.54
C CYS A 6 -41.49 -15.04 10.97
N GLU A 7 -40.36 -14.95 11.66
CA GLU A 7 -39.13 -15.64 11.29
C GLU A 7 -39.24 -17.17 11.37
N ALA A 8 -39.94 -17.70 12.37
CA ALA A 8 -40.08 -19.15 12.53
C ALA A 8 -41.08 -19.76 11.54
N HIS A 9 -42.22 -19.11 11.31
CA HIS A 9 -43.34 -19.71 10.57
C HIS A 9 -43.57 -19.11 9.17
N HIS A 10 -43.19 -17.85 8.94
CA HIS A 10 -43.56 -17.10 7.72
C HIS A 10 -42.36 -16.44 7.03
N ARG A 11 -41.14 -16.92 7.26
CA ARG A 11 -39.91 -16.26 6.79
C ARG A 11 -39.88 -16.06 5.28
N SER A 12 -40.21 -17.11 4.52
CA SER A 12 -40.15 -17.09 3.05
C SER A 12 -41.17 -16.13 2.44
N GLU A 13 -42.41 -16.15 2.95
CA GLU A 13 -43.49 -15.26 2.53
C GLU A 13 -43.19 -13.80 2.87
N TYR A 14 -42.67 -13.56 4.08
CA TYR A 14 -42.27 -12.23 4.53
C TYR A 14 -41.15 -11.63 3.66
N LEU A 15 -40.11 -12.41 3.34
CA LEU A 15 -39.03 -11.93 2.47
C LEU A 15 -39.50 -11.64 1.04
N LYS A 16 -40.41 -12.46 0.50
CA LYS A 16 -41.04 -12.20 -0.81
C LYS A 16 -41.86 -10.90 -0.79
N TRP A 17 -42.61 -10.68 0.28
CA TRP A 17 -43.37 -9.44 0.48
C TRP A 17 -42.44 -8.23 0.58
N CYS A 18 -41.38 -8.31 1.39
CA CYS A 18 -40.38 -7.26 1.51
C CYS A 18 -39.76 -6.90 0.16
N LYS A 19 -39.38 -7.91 -0.65
CA LYS A 19 -38.82 -7.70 -1.99
C LYS A 19 -39.83 -7.07 -2.96
N LYS A 20 -41.09 -7.48 -2.90
CA LYS A 20 -42.15 -6.95 -3.77
C LYS A 20 -42.46 -5.48 -3.49
N HIS A 21 -42.24 -5.05 -2.26
CA HIS A 21 -42.61 -3.72 -1.78
C HIS A 21 -41.40 -2.84 -1.42
N ASP A 22 -40.19 -3.24 -1.82
CA ASP A 22 -38.93 -2.52 -1.54
C ASP A 22 -38.70 -2.18 -0.05
N PHE A 23 -39.14 -3.06 0.85
CA PHE A 23 -38.91 -2.90 2.28
C PHE A 23 -37.64 -3.62 2.74
N ALA A 24 -36.85 -2.94 3.57
CA ALA A 24 -35.72 -3.54 4.28
C ALA A 24 -36.22 -4.63 5.25
N HIS A 25 -35.66 -5.84 5.14
CA HIS A 25 -36.04 -6.93 6.03
C HIS A 25 -35.57 -6.65 7.46
N GLN A 26 -36.44 -6.90 8.44
CA GLN A 26 -36.12 -6.67 9.87
C GLN A 26 -36.07 -7.97 10.69
N LEU A 27 -35.96 -9.12 10.01
CA LEU A 27 -35.86 -10.41 10.69
C LEU A 27 -34.53 -10.52 11.44
N PRO A 28 -34.53 -10.99 12.70
CA PRO A 28 -33.33 -11.12 13.53
C PRO A 28 -32.16 -11.85 12.87
N ALA A 29 -32.38 -12.98 12.19
CA ALA A 29 -31.30 -13.72 11.53
C ALA A 29 -30.69 -12.94 10.38
N MET A 30 -31.49 -12.18 9.61
CA MET A 30 -30.96 -11.39 8.50
C MET A 30 -30.09 -10.24 9.01
N LYS A 31 -30.53 -9.55 10.06
CA LYS A 31 -29.71 -8.51 10.71
C LYS A 31 -28.40 -9.04 11.28
N LYS A 32 -28.40 -10.26 11.82
CA LYS A 32 -27.16 -10.92 12.29
C LYS A 32 -26.21 -11.22 11.13
N LEU A 33 -26.73 -11.66 9.99
CA LEU A 33 -25.91 -11.91 8.80
C LEU A 33 -25.33 -10.60 8.24
N GLU A 34 -26.11 -9.53 8.22
CA GLU A 34 -25.63 -8.20 7.82
C GLU A 34 -24.54 -7.68 8.77
N ALA A 35 -24.72 -7.83 10.07
CA ALA A 35 -23.72 -7.45 11.06
C ALA A 35 -22.40 -8.22 10.85
N LEU A 36 -22.48 -9.54 10.67
CA LEU A 36 -21.30 -10.38 10.41
C LEU A 36 -20.59 -9.98 9.09
N ALA A 37 -21.36 -9.67 8.05
CA ALA A 37 -20.82 -9.21 6.78
C ALA A 37 -20.17 -7.81 6.88
N ASN A 38 -20.73 -6.93 7.73
CA ASN A 38 -20.18 -5.60 7.97
C ASN A 38 -18.89 -5.65 8.82
N GLU A 39 -18.87 -6.47 9.88
CA GLU A 39 -17.66 -6.75 10.66
C GLU A 39 -16.53 -7.30 9.77
N SER A 40 -16.86 -8.18 8.83
CA SER A 40 -15.90 -8.70 7.86
C SER A 40 -15.35 -7.63 6.91
N ARG A 41 -16.16 -6.60 6.59
CA ARG A 41 -15.75 -5.46 5.74
C ARG A 41 -14.90 -4.44 6.49
N GLU A 42 -15.19 -4.18 7.76
CA GLU A 42 -14.41 -3.23 8.58
C GLU A 42 -12.97 -3.71 8.81
N VAL A 43 -12.73 -5.03 8.84
CA VAL A 43 -11.39 -5.63 8.94
C VAL A 43 -10.56 -5.45 7.66
N GLN A 44 -11.17 -5.10 6.52
CA GLN A 44 -10.49 -4.96 5.21
C GLN A 44 -10.51 -3.54 4.65
N GLN A 45 -10.36 -2.51 5.49
CA GLN A 45 -10.01 -1.18 4.97
C GLN A 45 -8.51 -1.14 4.66
N PRO A 46 -8.09 -0.93 3.39
CA PRO A 46 -6.68 -0.83 3.07
C PRO A 46 -6.10 0.45 3.69
N ILE A 47 -5.01 0.32 4.46
CA ILE A 47 -4.20 1.45 4.95
C ILE A 47 -3.50 2.08 3.75
N THR A 48 -4.19 2.93 3.00
CA THR A 48 -3.61 3.68 1.88
C THR A 48 -3.37 5.15 2.24
N ASP A 49 -4.06 5.68 3.25
CA ASP A 49 -4.00 7.12 3.59
C ASP A 49 -2.76 7.54 4.39
N PHE A 50 -2.00 6.59 4.96
CA PHE A 50 -0.78 6.87 5.73
C PHE A 50 0.52 6.51 5.00
N ALA A 51 0.44 5.98 3.79
CA ALA A 51 1.62 5.61 3.02
C ALA A 51 2.22 6.85 2.37
N VAL A 52 3.13 7.53 3.08
CA VAL A 52 4.01 8.53 2.47
C VAL A 52 4.79 7.82 1.37
N LYS A 53 4.62 8.27 0.13
CA LYS A 53 5.45 7.81 -0.99
C LYS A 53 6.87 8.28 -0.72
N THR A 54 7.70 7.40 -0.17
CA THR A 54 9.14 7.64 -0.14
C THR A 54 9.67 7.38 -1.53
N GLU A 55 10.34 8.39 -2.11
CA GLU A 55 11.15 8.18 -3.29
C GLU A 55 12.25 7.18 -2.90
N LYS A 56 12.19 5.98 -3.48
CA LYS A 56 13.19 4.96 -3.22
C LYS A 56 14.46 5.36 -3.96
N PRO A 57 15.64 5.31 -3.31
CA PRO A 57 16.89 5.56 -4.00
C PRO A 57 17.03 4.60 -5.19
N ILE A 58 17.58 5.13 -6.30
CA ILE A 58 17.82 4.35 -7.52
C ILE A 58 18.64 3.12 -7.14
N SER A 59 18.15 1.94 -7.51
CA SER A 59 18.89 0.70 -7.24
C SER A 59 20.21 0.70 -7.99
N TYR A 60 21.28 0.25 -7.34
CA TYR A 60 22.59 0.16 -7.96
C TYR A 60 22.54 -0.75 -9.19
N SER A 61 23.01 -0.23 -10.32
CA SER A 61 23.40 -1.01 -11.50
C SER A 61 24.66 -0.41 -12.08
N ASP A 62 25.55 -1.24 -12.63
CA ASP A 62 26.82 -0.76 -13.19
C ASP A 62 26.62 0.27 -14.30
N GLU A 63 25.56 0.11 -15.10
CA GLU A 63 25.19 1.04 -16.16
C GLU A 63 24.72 2.39 -15.62
N ALA A 64 23.80 2.41 -14.64
CA ALA A 64 23.33 3.65 -14.02
C ALA A 64 24.45 4.37 -13.27
N PHE A 65 25.31 3.62 -12.57
CA PHE A 65 26.48 4.18 -11.88
C PHE A 65 27.46 4.81 -12.87
N ARG A 66 27.76 4.13 -13.98
CA ARG A 66 28.66 4.66 -15.00
C ARG A 66 28.09 5.90 -15.68
N ALA A 67 26.80 5.93 -15.98
CA ALA A 67 26.14 7.09 -16.57
C ALA A 67 26.22 8.31 -15.64
N ALA A 68 25.85 8.13 -14.36
CA ALA A 68 25.93 9.18 -13.34
C ALA A 68 27.38 9.66 -13.12
N ALA A 69 28.35 8.75 -13.15
CA ALA A 69 29.77 9.08 -13.01
C ALA A 69 30.28 9.92 -14.19
N ILE A 70 29.89 9.62 -15.43
CA ILE A 70 30.24 10.41 -16.62
C ILE A 70 29.61 11.80 -16.54
N GLU A 71 28.35 11.90 -16.15
CA GLU A 71 27.66 13.17 -15.96
C GLU A 71 28.33 14.03 -14.89
N TRP A 72 28.70 13.43 -13.75
CA TRP A 72 29.48 14.11 -12.72
C TRP A 72 30.83 14.58 -13.24
N LEU A 73 31.56 13.74 -13.99
CA LEU A 73 32.87 14.07 -14.53
C LEU A 73 32.81 15.28 -15.47
N THR A 74 31.83 15.30 -16.38
CA THR A 74 31.65 16.38 -17.37
C THR A 74 31.12 17.66 -16.75
N SER A 75 30.23 17.58 -15.77
CA SER A 75 29.67 18.77 -15.10
C SER A 75 30.67 19.48 -14.17
N THR A 76 31.65 18.74 -13.64
CA THR A 76 32.64 19.28 -12.70
C THR A 76 34.04 19.42 -13.29
N ASP A 77 34.17 19.22 -14.61
CA ASP A 77 35.41 19.30 -15.38
C ASP A 77 36.58 18.51 -14.74
N GLN A 78 36.26 17.29 -14.28
CA GLN A 78 37.24 16.43 -13.62
C GLN A 78 38.08 15.68 -14.65
N PRO A 79 39.36 15.42 -14.35
CA PRO A 79 40.22 14.65 -15.23
C PRO A 79 39.80 13.17 -15.24
N LEU A 80 40.05 12.46 -16.35
CA LEU A 80 39.62 11.06 -16.53
C LEU A 80 40.20 10.09 -15.49
N ASP A 81 41.34 10.44 -14.89
CA ASP A 81 42.02 9.70 -13.83
C ASP A 81 41.38 9.92 -12.44
N ALA A 82 40.35 10.78 -12.32
CA ALA A 82 39.63 11.01 -11.08
C ALA A 82 39.04 9.71 -10.50
N PHE A 83 38.62 8.78 -11.36
CA PHE A 83 38.11 7.47 -10.93
C PHE A 83 39.20 6.56 -10.35
N ASP A 84 40.46 6.78 -10.71
CA ASP A 84 41.58 6.02 -10.16
C ASP A 84 42.09 6.59 -8.84
N ASN A 85 41.66 7.81 -8.49
CA ASN A 85 42.04 8.46 -7.25
C ASN A 85 41.60 7.61 -6.03
N PRO A 86 42.53 7.18 -5.16
CA PRO A 86 42.19 6.39 -3.98
C PRO A 86 41.17 7.07 -3.06
N ARG A 87 41.19 8.41 -2.96
CA ARG A 87 40.24 9.15 -2.11
C ARG A 87 38.81 9.08 -2.66
N PHE A 88 38.66 9.14 -3.98
CA PHE A 88 37.36 8.98 -4.63
C PHE A 88 36.79 7.58 -4.37
N LYS A 89 37.61 6.53 -4.54
CA LYS A 89 37.21 5.14 -4.24
C LYS A 89 36.79 4.97 -2.77
N THR A 90 37.53 5.56 -1.83
CA THR A 90 37.18 5.54 -0.40
C THR A 90 35.85 6.24 -0.12
N MET A 91 35.58 7.38 -0.75
CA MET A 91 34.32 8.11 -0.59
C MET A 91 33.12 7.27 -1.06
N ILE A 92 33.23 6.62 -2.22
CA ILE A 92 32.20 5.73 -2.75
C ILE A 92 31.99 4.50 -1.85
N ASP A 93 33.06 3.87 -1.35
CA ASP A 93 32.96 2.73 -0.43
C ASP A 93 32.23 3.12 0.87
N ILE A 94 32.52 4.29 1.44
CA ILE A 94 31.80 4.84 2.61
C ILE A 94 30.32 5.04 2.28
N ALA A 95 30.01 5.73 1.17
CA ALA A 95 28.64 6.03 0.77
C ALA A 95 27.82 4.74 0.49
N SER A 96 28.43 3.74 -0.14
CA SER A 96 27.79 2.45 -0.46
C SER A 96 27.36 1.64 0.76
N ARG A 97 27.97 1.90 1.93
CA ARG A 97 27.69 1.21 3.20
C ARG A 97 26.69 1.97 4.06
N ALA A 98 26.25 3.16 3.66
CA ALA A 98 25.25 3.93 4.38
C ALA A 98 23.91 3.17 4.37
N LYS A 99 23.21 3.18 5.51
CA LYS A 99 21.93 2.47 5.69
C LYS A 99 20.72 3.28 5.16
N GLY A 100 20.96 4.20 4.25
CA GLY A 100 20.00 5.19 3.77
C GLY A 100 20.68 6.23 2.88
N GLU A 101 20.04 7.39 2.76
CA GLU A 101 20.59 8.53 2.02
C GLU A 101 21.82 9.11 2.72
N VAL A 102 22.77 9.62 1.95
CA VAL A 102 23.96 10.30 2.46
C VAL A 102 23.65 11.80 2.51
N GLU A 103 23.65 12.38 3.71
CA GLU A 103 23.55 13.82 3.90
C GLU A 103 24.94 14.47 3.72
N LEU A 104 25.02 15.52 2.91
CA LEU A 104 26.24 16.28 2.59
C LEU A 104 26.26 17.65 3.27
#